data_AF-A0A8T7DCC8-F1
#
_entry.id   AF-A0A8T7DCC8-F1
#
_cell.length_a   1.000
_cell.length_b   1.000
_cell.length_c   1.000
_cell.angle_alpha   90.00
_cell.angle_beta   90.00
_cell.angle_gamma   90.00
#
_symmetry.space_group_name_H-M   'P 1'
#
loop_
_entity.id
_entity.type
_entity.pdbx_description
1 polymer ?
#
loop_
_entity_poly.entity_id
_entity_poly.type
_entity_poly.pdbx_seq_one_letter_code
_entity_poly.pdbx_strand_id
1 'polypeptide(L)'
;PSVAMGLFEGHMEKMAQGFKAIRLADLALQDKYSPLEHDAMFQQFNWKDFTNEEWDLCPPVVSVGGDGAMYDIGFQNLSRALASGHPIKVLVLDTQVYSNTGGQACTSGFISQVADMSPYGKAWHGKEEMRKEMSLIGMAHRTSYILQGNISNVTHLLEGFIDGLNSRRPALFNVYAVCQPEHGVGDDASTHQSKLALESRAYPIMKYDPDEGETFEECLDLEGNPALDEDWPTYQLKYVDEKGNEGSMELPMTFADFAATEGRFRKQFRVVPRDAWNDDMVRLDEFLAMEEEDRDGLFPYVWGVNAKNQLIRILCSEEMARSAEERLGFWKQLRGIAGELNKVDLDAVVNQAKAEMAQRLSSTLLSLSSSGDVSALADTVTAGAAPAAASGGGNGAGAPAGDYEPVWVETPECTACDECTDLAPKIFAYNADKLVEVMNPQGGSYKDIVKAAEKCTAGCIHPGTPWNMNEKGIDKLIKRAEKYQ
;
A
#
# COMPACT_ATOMS: atom_id res chain seq x y z
N PRO A 1 -6.56 10.63 25.94
CA PRO A 1 -7.47 11.45 25.10
C PRO A 1 -8.58 12.21 25.87
N SER A 2 -9.56 11.53 26.51
CA SER A 2 -10.73 12.23 27.09
C SER A 2 -10.38 13.23 28.20
N VAL A 3 -9.39 12.90 29.05
CA VAL A 3 -8.89 13.83 30.08
C VAL A 3 -8.32 15.10 29.45
N ALA A 4 -7.60 14.96 28.33
CA ALA A 4 -7.01 16.10 27.63
C ALA A 4 -8.08 17.04 27.05
N MET A 5 -9.23 16.51 26.59
CA MET A 5 -10.35 17.36 26.14
C MET A 5 -10.90 18.22 27.29
N GLY A 6 -11.10 17.62 28.47
CA GLY A 6 -11.56 18.38 29.65
C GLY A 6 -10.54 19.41 30.14
N LEU A 7 -9.24 19.06 30.11
CA LEU A 7 -8.17 20.00 30.42
C LEU A 7 -8.10 21.15 29.41
N PHE A 8 -8.28 20.87 28.12
CA PHE A 8 -8.33 21.86 27.07
C PHE A 8 -9.47 22.86 27.30
N GLU A 9 -10.70 22.38 27.49
CA GLU A 9 -11.85 23.26 27.75
C GLU A 9 -11.65 24.11 29.01
N GLY A 10 -11.21 23.50 30.11
CA GLY A 10 -10.94 24.24 31.34
C GLY A 10 -9.79 25.25 31.23
N HIS A 11 -8.78 24.95 30.43
CA HIS A 11 -7.67 25.87 30.15
C HIS A 11 -8.13 27.05 29.29
N MET A 12 -8.83 26.76 28.20
CA MET A 12 -9.33 27.76 27.26
C MET A 12 -10.36 28.71 27.88
N GLU A 13 -11.21 28.21 28.79
CA GLU A 13 -12.13 29.04 29.58
C GLU A 13 -11.36 30.07 30.44
N LYS A 14 -10.24 29.68 31.06
CA LYS A 14 -9.41 30.63 31.81
C LYS A 14 -8.74 31.67 30.91
N MET A 15 -8.26 31.26 29.75
CA MET A 15 -7.71 32.19 28.76
C MET A 15 -8.78 33.19 28.29
N ALA A 16 -10.01 32.72 28.05
CA ALA A 16 -11.12 33.55 27.60
C ALA A 16 -11.48 34.64 28.63
N GLN A 17 -11.47 34.31 29.92
CA GLN A 17 -11.69 35.28 30.99
C GLN A 17 -10.63 36.39 30.99
N GLY A 18 -9.36 36.03 30.77
CA GLY A 18 -8.25 36.97 30.66
C GLY A 18 -8.40 37.90 29.45
N PHE A 19 -8.60 37.33 28.25
CA PHE A 19 -8.76 38.11 27.02
C PHE A 19 -10.01 38.99 27.04
N LYS A 20 -11.12 38.50 27.58
CA LYS A 20 -12.33 39.30 27.82
C LYS A 20 -12.04 40.52 28.69
N ALA A 21 -11.29 40.35 29.78
CA ALA A 21 -10.94 41.47 30.67
C ALA A 21 -10.08 42.51 29.95
N ILE A 22 -9.10 42.07 29.14
CA ILE A 22 -8.25 42.96 28.34
C ILE A 22 -9.08 43.73 27.31
N ARG A 23 -9.91 43.05 26.51
CA ARG A 23 -10.75 43.69 25.50
C ARG A 23 -11.74 44.70 26.10
N LEU A 24 -12.34 44.38 27.25
CA LEU A 24 -13.20 45.32 27.98
C LEU A 24 -12.43 46.55 28.48
N ALA A 25 -11.21 46.35 28.99
CA ALA A 25 -10.36 47.46 29.42
C ALA A 25 -9.99 48.36 28.22
N ASP A 26 -9.64 47.78 27.07
CA ASP A 26 -9.34 48.54 25.85
C ASP A 26 -10.54 49.33 25.33
N LEU A 27 -11.73 48.73 25.31
CA LEU A 27 -12.97 49.41 24.93
C LEU A 27 -13.29 50.58 25.87
N ALA A 28 -13.07 50.40 27.17
CA ALA A 28 -13.26 51.45 28.17
C ALA A 28 -12.23 52.58 28.01
N LEU A 29 -10.95 52.26 27.78
CA LEU A 29 -9.88 53.25 27.55
C LEU A 29 -10.11 54.08 26.28
N GLN A 30 -10.79 53.51 25.29
CA GLN A 30 -11.14 54.20 24.04
C GLN A 30 -12.50 54.90 24.07
N ASP A 31 -13.21 54.89 25.20
CA ASP A 31 -14.61 55.38 25.32
C ASP A 31 -15.57 54.76 24.30
N LYS A 32 -15.36 53.48 23.93
CA LYS A 32 -16.17 52.74 22.95
C LYS A 32 -17.07 51.67 23.56
N TYR A 33 -16.95 51.41 24.86
CA TYR A 33 -17.79 50.41 25.52
C TYR A 33 -19.26 50.86 25.57
N SER A 34 -20.13 50.00 25.03
CA SER A 34 -21.59 50.14 25.06
C SER A 34 -22.21 48.85 25.60
N PRO A 35 -22.92 48.89 26.75
CA PRO A 35 -23.53 47.69 27.33
C PRO A 35 -24.53 46.99 26.39
N LEU A 36 -25.30 47.76 25.62
CA LEU A 36 -26.28 47.23 24.66
C LEU A 36 -25.63 46.43 23.53
N GLU A 37 -24.40 46.78 23.15
CA GLU A 37 -23.69 46.13 22.04
C GLU A 37 -22.77 45.00 22.54
N HIS A 38 -22.11 45.19 23.68
CA HIS A 38 -20.97 44.35 24.08
C HIS A 38 -21.32 43.30 25.13
N ASP A 39 -22.30 43.52 26.02
CA ASP A 39 -22.54 42.60 27.15
C ASP A 39 -22.98 41.22 26.67
N ALA A 40 -23.89 41.17 25.69
CA ALA A 40 -24.35 39.91 25.12
C ALA A 40 -23.21 39.13 24.43
N MET A 41 -22.35 39.82 23.68
CA MET A 41 -21.17 39.22 23.04
C MET A 41 -20.24 38.63 24.10
N PHE A 42 -19.88 39.42 25.12
CA PHE A 42 -18.94 38.97 26.15
C PHE A 42 -19.52 37.93 27.11
N GLN A 43 -20.84 37.78 27.22
CA GLN A 43 -21.45 36.68 27.96
C GLN A 43 -21.21 35.31 27.31
N GLN A 44 -21.07 35.28 25.98
CA GLN A 44 -20.87 34.04 25.21
C GLN A 44 -19.42 33.88 24.70
N PHE A 45 -18.57 34.87 24.95
CA PHE A 45 -17.17 34.89 24.52
C PHE A 45 -16.41 33.66 25.01
N ASN A 46 -15.87 32.91 24.06
CA ASN A 46 -15.11 31.69 24.32
C ASN A 46 -13.93 31.58 23.35
N TRP A 47 -13.20 30.47 23.42
CA TRP A 47 -12.00 30.26 22.61
C TRP A 47 -12.20 30.27 21.10
N LYS A 48 -13.44 30.07 20.62
CA LYS A 48 -13.79 30.19 19.19
C LYS A 48 -13.79 31.64 18.70
N ASP A 49 -13.80 32.60 19.62
CA ASP A 49 -13.81 34.04 19.34
C ASP A 49 -12.42 34.69 19.47
N PHE A 50 -11.39 33.89 19.75
CA PHE A 50 -10.01 34.36 19.87
C PHE A 50 -9.47 34.79 18.51
N THR A 51 -8.72 35.88 18.52
CA THR A 51 -7.86 36.28 17.41
C THR A 51 -6.68 35.32 17.26
N ASN A 52 -5.94 35.40 16.16
CA ASN A 52 -4.73 34.62 15.97
C ASN A 52 -3.68 34.92 17.04
N GLU A 53 -3.48 36.20 17.37
CA GLU A 53 -2.52 36.61 18.40
C GLU A 53 -2.87 36.05 19.79
N GLU A 54 -4.15 36.09 20.17
CA GLU A 54 -4.62 35.50 21.43
C GLU A 54 -4.47 33.98 21.44
N TRP A 55 -4.72 33.34 20.29
CA TRP A 55 -4.54 31.89 20.15
C TRP A 55 -3.09 31.46 20.34
N ASP A 56 -2.13 32.21 19.79
CA ASP A 56 -0.70 31.91 19.89
C ASP A 56 -0.16 32.04 21.32
N LEU A 57 -0.88 32.76 22.19
CA LEU A 57 -0.59 32.84 23.63
C LEU A 57 -1.13 31.64 24.42
N CYS A 58 -2.01 30.83 23.83
CA CYS A 58 -2.59 29.65 24.46
C CYS A 58 -1.66 28.43 24.29
N PRO A 59 -1.09 27.87 25.37
CA PRO A 59 -0.27 26.67 25.26
C PRO A 59 -1.07 25.46 24.74
N PRO A 60 -0.49 24.62 23.86
CA PRO A 60 -1.16 23.44 23.34
C PRO A 60 -1.33 22.38 24.43
N VAL A 61 -2.46 21.67 24.41
CA VAL A 61 -2.71 20.52 25.28
C VAL A 61 -2.35 19.24 24.53
N VAL A 62 -1.33 18.53 25.05
CA VAL A 62 -0.81 17.29 24.46
C VAL A 62 -1.14 16.08 25.34
N SER A 63 -1.80 15.08 24.75
CA SER A 63 -2.04 13.76 25.34
C SER A 63 -1.00 12.78 24.81
N VAL A 64 -0.08 12.33 25.66
CA VAL A 64 0.95 11.35 25.29
C VAL A 64 0.55 9.95 25.75
N GLY A 65 0.75 8.93 24.94
CA GLY A 65 0.55 7.54 25.33
C GLY A 65 1.22 6.54 24.39
N GLY A 66 1.38 5.30 24.85
CA GLY A 66 1.85 4.20 24.00
C GLY A 66 0.75 3.62 23.12
N ASP A 67 1.12 2.71 22.23
CA ASP A 67 0.19 2.01 21.35
C ASP A 67 -0.90 1.27 22.11
N GLY A 68 -0.61 0.54 23.19
CA GLY A 68 -1.66 -0.14 23.97
C GLY A 68 -2.75 0.78 24.52
N ALA A 69 -2.39 2.02 24.88
CA ALA A 69 -3.36 3.00 25.35
C ALA A 69 -4.21 3.57 24.21
N MET A 70 -3.68 3.66 22.99
CA MET A 70 -4.28 4.42 21.88
C MET A 70 -4.90 3.52 20.80
N TYR A 71 -4.34 2.33 20.58
CA TYR A 71 -4.79 1.32 19.62
C TYR A 71 -5.86 0.40 20.19
N ASP A 72 -5.78 0.11 21.50
CA ASP A 72 -6.66 -0.85 22.17
C ASP A 72 -7.60 -0.17 23.17
N ILE A 73 -7.24 -0.15 24.46
CA ILE A 73 -8.17 0.20 25.55
C ILE A 73 -8.75 1.63 25.45
N GLY A 74 -7.96 2.58 24.95
CA GLY A 74 -8.36 3.97 24.80
C GLY A 74 -8.78 4.35 23.39
N PHE A 75 -8.87 3.40 22.44
CA PHE A 75 -9.16 3.70 21.04
C PHE A 75 -10.49 4.46 20.84
N GLN A 76 -11.56 4.05 21.52
CA GLN A 76 -12.85 4.74 21.45
C GLN A 76 -12.75 6.21 21.88
N ASN A 77 -11.91 6.48 22.89
CA ASN A 77 -11.69 7.83 23.42
C ASN A 77 -10.80 8.65 22.47
N LEU A 78 -9.81 8.02 21.83
CA LEU A 78 -9.02 8.63 20.79
C LEU A 78 -9.88 9.01 19.58
N SER A 79 -10.68 8.08 19.08
CA SER A 79 -11.60 8.33 17.97
C SER A 79 -12.59 9.45 18.29
N ARG A 80 -13.13 9.50 19.53
CA ARG A 80 -13.96 10.62 19.98
C ARG A 80 -13.21 11.94 20.01
N ALA A 81 -11.95 11.95 20.45
CA ALA A 81 -11.10 13.13 20.46
C ALA A 81 -10.86 13.67 19.04
N LEU A 82 -10.54 12.81 18.08
CA LEU A 82 -10.34 13.18 16.68
C LEU A 82 -11.64 13.68 16.01
N ALA A 83 -12.79 13.10 16.36
CA ALA A 83 -14.09 13.56 15.89
C ALA A 83 -14.59 14.86 16.56
N SER A 84 -13.94 15.33 17.61
CA SER A 84 -14.50 16.39 18.47
C SER A 84 -14.34 17.80 17.93
N GLY A 85 -13.42 18.02 16.98
CA GLY A 85 -13.00 19.35 16.53
C GLY A 85 -12.24 20.17 17.58
N HIS A 86 -11.96 19.63 18.78
CA HIS A 86 -11.16 20.33 19.77
C HIS A 86 -9.67 20.22 19.39
N PRO A 87 -8.89 21.32 19.38
CA PRO A 87 -7.48 21.31 18.99
C PRO A 87 -6.53 20.70 20.03
N ILE A 88 -6.86 19.49 20.45
CA ILE A 88 -6.00 18.66 21.28
C ILE A 88 -5.00 17.89 20.41
N LYS A 89 -3.80 17.70 20.94
CA LYS A 89 -2.70 17.04 20.26
C LYS A 89 -2.48 15.68 20.90
N VAL A 90 -2.47 14.61 20.12
CA VAL A 90 -2.25 13.26 20.62
C VAL A 90 -0.94 12.74 20.07
N LEU A 91 0.01 12.41 20.96
CA LEU A 91 1.26 11.76 20.58
C LEU A 91 1.19 10.29 20.99
N VAL A 92 1.28 9.41 20.00
CA VAL A 92 1.36 7.97 20.17
C VAL A 92 2.80 7.53 19.94
N LEU A 93 3.38 6.93 20.97
CA LEU A 93 4.67 6.25 20.88
C LEU A 93 4.38 4.78 20.57
N ASP A 94 4.43 4.43 19.28
CA ASP A 94 4.04 3.11 18.80
C ASP A 94 5.22 2.14 18.89
N THR A 95 5.22 1.37 19.96
CA THR A 95 6.20 0.32 20.25
C THR A 95 5.75 -1.06 19.77
N GLN A 96 4.54 -1.17 19.22
CA GLN A 96 3.99 -2.40 18.65
C GLN A 96 3.76 -3.55 19.66
N VAL A 97 3.80 -3.23 20.96
CA VAL A 97 3.61 -4.10 22.11
C VAL A 97 3.25 -3.27 23.34
N TYR A 98 2.78 -3.90 24.42
CA TYR A 98 2.68 -3.23 25.72
C TYR A 98 4.03 -3.30 26.43
N SER A 99 4.95 -2.38 26.11
CA SER A 99 6.32 -2.43 26.64
C SER A 99 6.38 -2.45 28.17
N ASN A 100 5.58 -1.60 28.84
CA ASN A 100 5.62 -1.48 30.30
C ASN A 100 5.20 -2.76 31.04
N THR A 101 4.34 -3.59 30.44
CA THR A 101 3.84 -4.84 31.05
C THR A 101 4.61 -6.08 30.59
N GLY A 102 5.79 -5.89 29.98
CA GLY A 102 6.68 -6.98 29.56
C GLY A 102 6.37 -7.53 28.17
N GLY A 103 5.92 -6.68 27.24
CA GLY A 103 5.84 -7.03 25.82
C GLY A 103 4.61 -7.85 25.44
N GLN A 104 3.43 -7.48 25.96
CA GLN A 104 2.17 -8.13 25.56
C GLN A 104 1.75 -7.70 24.16
N ALA A 105 1.08 -8.60 23.44
CA ALA A 105 0.59 -8.35 22.09
C ALA A 105 -0.34 -7.12 22.06
N CYS A 106 -0.15 -6.25 21.07
CA CYS A 106 -1.00 -5.10 20.77
C CYS A 106 -1.53 -5.21 19.34
N THR A 107 -2.68 -4.58 19.06
CA THR A 107 -3.21 -4.53 17.67
C THR A 107 -2.34 -3.70 16.72
N SER A 108 -1.40 -2.89 17.23
CA SER A 108 -0.32 -2.22 16.47
C SER A 108 0.77 -3.19 15.97
N GLY A 109 0.86 -4.39 16.54
CA GLY A 109 1.85 -5.41 16.17
C GLY A 109 1.62 -6.00 14.78
N PHE A 110 2.67 -6.55 14.20
CA PHE A 110 2.64 -7.14 12.85
C PHE A 110 2.21 -8.61 12.86
N ILE A 111 1.78 -9.12 11.71
CA ILE A 111 1.62 -10.57 11.50
C ILE A 111 2.97 -11.25 11.80
N SER A 112 2.90 -12.45 12.39
CA SER A 112 4.04 -13.31 12.78
C SER A 112 4.88 -12.79 13.96
N GLN A 113 4.56 -11.61 14.49
CA GLN A 113 5.26 -11.04 15.64
C GLN A 113 5.04 -11.89 16.89
N VAL A 114 6.13 -12.25 17.56
CA VAL A 114 6.09 -12.98 18.82
C VAL A 114 6.07 -11.99 19.97
N ALA A 115 5.07 -12.12 20.84
CA ALA A 115 4.86 -11.30 22.04
C ALA A 115 4.16 -12.17 23.11
N ASP A 116 4.05 -11.67 24.34
CA ASP A 116 3.18 -12.31 25.32
C ASP A 116 1.73 -12.29 24.81
N MET A 117 0.99 -13.38 25.00
CA MET A 117 -0.31 -13.68 24.37
C MET A 117 -0.30 -13.99 22.86
N SER A 118 0.82 -13.84 22.15
CA SER A 118 1.01 -14.30 20.76
C SER A 118 2.31 -15.11 20.60
N PRO A 119 2.43 -16.27 21.27
CA PRO A 119 3.65 -17.07 21.25
C PRO A 119 3.87 -17.80 19.92
N TYR A 120 5.10 -18.29 19.75
CA TYR A 120 5.47 -19.19 18.68
C TYR A 120 5.60 -20.63 19.21
N GLY A 121 4.92 -21.58 18.58
CA GLY A 121 4.82 -22.99 18.96
C GLY A 121 4.35 -23.84 17.80
N LYS A 122 3.77 -25.03 18.07
CA LYS A 122 3.28 -25.93 17.01
C LYS A 122 1.92 -25.53 16.43
N ALA A 123 1.13 -24.80 17.21
CA ALA A 123 -0.24 -24.42 16.86
C ALA A 123 -0.38 -22.92 16.56
N TRP A 124 0.49 -22.10 17.14
CA TRP A 124 0.49 -20.64 16.98
C TRP A 124 1.88 -20.21 16.51
N HIS A 125 1.93 -19.29 15.57
CA HIS A 125 3.18 -18.83 14.96
C HIS A 125 3.32 -17.31 15.08
N GLY A 126 3.02 -16.76 16.26
CA GLY A 126 2.95 -15.32 16.49
C GLY A 126 1.55 -14.76 16.27
N LYS A 127 1.47 -13.43 16.16
CA LYS A 127 0.21 -12.71 15.90
C LYS A 127 -0.37 -13.03 14.53
N GLU A 128 -1.67 -13.27 14.45
CA GLU A 128 -2.36 -13.67 13.21
C GLU A 128 -3.09 -12.49 12.54
N GLU A 129 -3.54 -11.53 13.34
CA GLU A 129 -4.26 -10.36 12.85
C GLU A 129 -3.31 -9.40 12.13
N MET A 130 -3.83 -8.70 11.12
CA MET A 130 -3.13 -7.55 10.52
C MET A 130 -2.92 -6.45 11.56
N ARG A 131 -1.92 -5.61 11.33
CA ARG A 131 -1.72 -4.41 12.12
C ARG A 131 -2.90 -3.46 11.91
N LYS A 132 -3.37 -2.85 12.99
CA LYS A 132 -4.39 -1.81 12.94
C LYS A 132 -3.73 -0.49 12.53
N GLU A 133 -3.98 0.00 11.33
CA GLU A 133 -3.34 1.21 10.83
C GLU A 133 -3.99 2.48 11.38
N MET A 134 -3.48 2.96 12.52
CA MET A 134 -4.04 4.09 13.26
C MET A 134 -4.09 5.39 12.44
N SER A 135 -3.08 5.63 11.61
CA SER A 135 -3.02 6.87 10.82
C SER A 135 -4.10 6.90 9.73
N LEU A 136 -4.39 5.76 9.09
CA LEU A 136 -5.54 5.65 8.17
C LEU A 136 -6.87 5.88 8.88
N ILE A 137 -7.05 5.29 10.07
CA ILE A 137 -8.24 5.52 10.89
C ILE A 137 -8.35 7.00 11.28
N GLY A 138 -7.22 7.62 11.61
CA GLY A 138 -7.12 9.05 11.87
C GLY A 138 -7.58 9.90 10.68
N MET A 139 -7.10 9.58 9.48
CA MET A 139 -7.51 10.24 8.23
C MET A 139 -9.01 10.08 7.96
N ALA A 140 -9.59 8.92 8.30
CA ALA A 140 -11.01 8.67 8.12
C ALA A 140 -11.91 9.63 8.92
N HIS A 141 -11.38 10.32 9.94
CA HIS A 141 -12.08 11.41 10.62
C HIS A 141 -12.16 12.72 9.80
N ARG A 142 -11.42 12.84 8.70
CA ARG A 142 -11.41 13.91 7.67
C ARG A 142 -11.08 15.33 8.13
N THR A 143 -11.20 15.61 9.42
CA THR A 143 -11.06 16.95 9.99
C THR A 143 -9.86 17.07 10.92
N SER A 144 -9.14 15.96 11.14
CA SER A 144 -7.97 15.87 12.02
C SER A 144 -6.69 15.89 11.20
N TYR A 145 -5.67 16.59 11.71
CA TYR A 145 -4.31 16.53 11.18
C TYR A 145 -3.64 15.22 11.63
N ILE A 146 -3.03 14.47 10.72
CA ILE A 146 -2.38 13.20 11.04
C ILE A 146 -0.93 13.23 10.56
N LEU A 147 0.00 12.84 11.43
CA LEU A 147 1.40 12.63 11.09
C LEU A 147 1.79 11.22 11.50
N GLN A 148 2.27 10.43 10.55
CA GLN A 148 2.97 9.17 10.81
C GLN A 148 4.46 9.38 10.54
N GLY A 149 5.31 9.05 11.52
CA GLY A 149 6.73 9.35 11.43
C GLY A 149 7.61 8.41 12.26
N ASN A 150 8.92 8.62 12.15
CA ASN A 150 9.92 7.96 13.00
C ASN A 150 11.12 8.88 13.17
N ILE A 151 12.03 8.54 14.10
CA ILE A 151 13.17 9.40 14.45
C ILE A 151 14.31 9.39 13.42
N SER A 152 14.27 8.52 12.40
CA SER A 152 15.30 8.47 11.36
C SER A 152 15.11 9.54 10.28
N ASN A 153 13.85 9.96 10.04
CA ASN A 153 13.54 11.07 9.15
C ASN A 153 13.20 12.33 9.97
N VAL A 154 14.26 13.01 10.42
CA VAL A 154 14.16 14.13 11.36
C VAL A 154 13.41 15.32 10.78
N THR A 155 13.62 15.65 9.51
CA THR A 155 12.96 16.79 8.84
C THR A 155 11.45 16.59 8.80
N HIS A 156 10.99 15.45 8.25
CA HIS A 156 9.58 15.07 8.24
C HIS A 156 8.94 15.12 9.64
N LEU A 157 9.63 14.56 10.63
CA LEU A 157 9.11 14.50 11.99
C LEU A 157 9.01 15.90 12.62
N LEU A 158 10.03 16.75 12.49
CA LEU A 158 10.04 18.07 13.13
C LEU A 158 9.07 19.04 12.45
N GLU A 159 9.12 19.15 11.13
CA GLU A 159 8.24 20.06 10.38
C GLU A 159 6.78 19.63 10.55
N GLY A 160 6.48 18.35 10.31
CA GLY A 160 5.13 17.83 10.48
C GLY A 160 4.62 17.92 11.92
N PHE A 161 5.49 17.85 12.93
CA PHE A 161 5.09 18.06 14.32
C PHE A 161 4.76 19.52 14.62
N ILE A 162 5.56 20.46 14.10
CA ILE A 162 5.31 21.91 14.21
C ILE A 162 3.98 22.27 13.55
N ASP A 163 3.73 21.78 12.33
CA ASP A 163 2.49 22.01 11.59
C ASP A 163 1.28 21.49 12.38
N GLY A 164 1.37 20.26 12.88
CA GLY A 164 0.30 19.68 13.68
C GLY A 164 0.08 20.36 15.03
N LEU A 165 1.13 20.91 15.66
CA LEU A 165 1.01 21.70 16.88
C LEU A 165 0.26 23.02 16.64
N ASN A 166 0.56 23.69 15.52
CA ASN A 166 -0.05 24.96 15.13
C ASN A 166 -1.46 24.80 14.53
N SER A 167 -1.82 23.60 14.07
CA SER A 167 -3.15 23.34 13.54
C SER A 167 -4.26 23.66 14.56
N ARG A 168 -5.37 24.25 14.10
CA ARG A 168 -6.57 24.48 14.95
C ARG A 168 -7.50 23.27 15.03
N ARG A 169 -7.01 22.12 14.60
CA ARG A 169 -7.72 20.85 14.56
C ARG A 169 -7.17 19.89 15.61
N PRO A 170 -7.92 18.83 15.96
CA PRO A 170 -7.33 17.67 16.60
C PRO A 170 -6.15 17.17 15.75
N ALA A 171 -5.04 16.86 16.41
CA ALA A 171 -3.87 16.31 15.73
C ALA A 171 -3.47 14.95 16.32
N LEU A 172 -3.10 14.01 15.46
CA LEU A 172 -2.53 12.72 15.84
C LEU A 172 -1.11 12.61 15.29
N PHE A 173 -0.15 12.46 16.18
CA PHE A 173 1.23 12.11 15.87
C PHE A 173 1.45 10.65 16.22
N ASN A 174 1.53 9.78 15.22
CA ASN A 174 1.82 8.36 15.37
C ASN A 174 3.30 8.13 15.04
N VAL A 175 4.11 7.91 16.06
CA VAL A 175 5.57 7.85 15.91
C VAL A 175 6.04 6.45 16.24
N TYR A 176 6.69 5.79 15.28
CA TYR A 176 7.35 4.51 15.51
C TYR A 176 8.45 4.67 16.56
N ALA A 177 8.35 3.88 17.63
CA ALA A 177 9.24 3.92 18.77
C ALA A 177 9.87 2.54 18.96
N VAL A 178 11.17 2.43 18.66
CA VAL A 178 11.92 1.20 18.86
C VAL A 178 11.98 0.88 20.35
N CYS A 179 11.50 -0.30 20.74
CA CYS A 179 11.55 -0.79 22.10
C CYS A 179 12.61 -1.88 22.17
N GLN A 180 13.78 -1.54 22.71
CA GLN A 180 14.95 -2.43 22.69
C GLN A 180 14.70 -3.82 23.30
N PRO A 181 14.14 -3.94 24.52
CA PRO A 181 13.88 -5.26 25.11
C PRO A 181 12.87 -6.07 24.30
N GLU A 182 11.78 -5.43 23.85
CA GLU A 182 10.65 -6.15 23.23
C GLU A 182 10.82 -6.38 21.74
N HIS A 183 11.61 -5.55 21.05
CA HIS A 183 12.04 -5.79 19.67
C HIS A 183 13.28 -6.68 19.63
N GLY A 184 13.97 -6.87 20.75
CA GLY A 184 15.16 -7.70 20.86
C GLY A 184 16.34 -7.13 20.08
N VAL A 185 16.53 -5.81 20.16
CA VAL A 185 17.59 -5.06 19.48
C VAL A 185 18.51 -4.38 20.50
N GLY A 186 19.69 -3.93 20.06
CA GLY A 186 20.65 -3.24 20.93
C GLY A 186 20.18 -1.86 21.40
N ASP A 187 20.74 -1.40 22.52
CA ASP A 187 20.40 -0.11 23.15
C ASP A 187 20.67 1.11 22.23
N ASP A 188 21.64 0.99 21.32
CA ASP A 188 22.04 2.01 20.35
C ASP A 188 21.32 1.88 19.00
N ALA A 189 20.43 0.89 18.84
CA ALA A 189 19.86 0.53 17.54
C ALA A 189 18.69 1.43 17.09
N SER A 190 18.14 2.30 17.94
CA SER A 190 16.86 2.99 17.69
C SER A 190 16.79 3.74 16.37
N THR A 191 17.83 4.52 16.03
CA THR A 191 17.84 5.29 14.77
C THR A 191 17.97 4.38 13.56
N HIS A 192 18.84 3.36 13.65
CA HIS A 192 19.05 2.40 12.58
C HIS A 192 17.79 1.58 12.30
N GLN A 193 17.13 1.07 13.34
CA GLN A 193 15.90 0.30 13.20
C GLN A 193 14.73 1.14 12.71
N SER A 194 14.64 2.40 13.13
CA SER A 194 13.64 3.34 12.57
C SER A 194 13.83 3.56 11.07
N LYS A 195 15.09 3.59 10.60
CA LYS A 195 15.41 3.69 9.17
C LYS A 195 15.00 2.42 8.42
N LEU A 196 15.36 1.25 8.95
CA LEU A 196 14.99 -0.03 8.35
C LEU A 196 13.47 -0.20 8.31
N ALA A 197 12.73 0.22 9.34
CA ALA A 197 11.27 0.17 9.36
C ALA A 197 10.65 1.03 8.25
N LEU A 198 11.22 2.20 7.94
CA LEU A 198 10.80 3.03 6.81
C LEU A 198 11.12 2.38 5.47
N GLU A 199 12.37 1.98 5.28
CA GLU A 199 12.85 1.41 4.01
C GLU A 199 12.14 0.09 3.67
N SER A 200 11.82 -0.72 4.67
CA SER A 200 11.13 -2.01 4.51
C SER A 200 9.61 -1.92 4.41
N ARG A 201 9.04 -0.71 4.29
CA ARG A 201 7.60 -0.45 4.34
C ARG A 201 6.90 -0.99 5.59
N ALA A 202 7.63 -1.37 6.65
CA ALA A 202 7.07 -1.74 7.94
C ALA A 202 6.31 -0.56 8.56
N TYR A 203 6.86 0.64 8.41
CA TYR A 203 6.29 1.88 8.91
C TYR A 203 6.55 3.04 7.94
N PRO A 204 5.80 3.10 6.81
CA PRO A 204 5.86 4.23 5.89
C PRO A 204 5.54 5.54 6.63
N ILE A 205 6.13 6.65 6.19
CA ILE A 205 5.80 7.97 6.75
C ILE A 205 4.71 8.62 5.93
N MET A 206 3.91 9.48 6.55
CA MET A 206 2.86 10.22 5.85
C MET A 206 2.43 11.43 6.68
N LYS A 207 1.94 12.46 5.99
CA LYS A 207 1.29 13.61 6.59
C LYS A 207 -0.08 13.77 5.94
N TYR A 208 -1.12 13.94 6.73
CA TYR A 208 -2.46 14.26 6.24
C TYR A 208 -2.90 15.57 6.87
N ASP A 209 -3.09 16.58 6.02
CA ASP A 209 -3.58 17.88 6.43
C ASP A 209 -4.90 18.23 5.71
N PRO A 210 -6.02 18.31 6.45
CA PRO A 210 -7.30 18.75 5.90
C PRO A 210 -7.32 20.17 5.34
N ASP A 211 -6.32 21.01 5.63
CA ASP A 211 -6.27 22.39 5.15
C ASP A 211 -5.61 22.52 3.75
N GLU A 212 -4.97 21.46 3.23
CA GLU A 212 -4.31 21.47 1.91
C GLU A 212 -5.28 21.23 0.74
N GLY A 213 -6.47 20.67 0.97
CA GLY A 213 -7.43 20.37 -0.11
C GLY A 213 -8.75 19.75 0.36
N GLU A 214 -9.53 19.22 -0.58
CA GLU A 214 -10.83 18.59 -0.30
C GLU A 214 -10.78 17.06 -0.39
N THR A 215 -9.95 16.55 -1.30
CA THR A 215 -9.80 15.12 -1.56
C THR A 215 -8.71 14.50 -0.69
N PHE A 216 -8.74 13.18 -0.50
CA PHE A 216 -7.64 12.50 0.20
C PHE A 216 -6.31 12.61 -0.56
N GLU A 217 -6.35 12.70 -1.88
CA GLU A 217 -5.16 12.86 -2.72
C GLU A 217 -4.47 14.20 -2.48
N GLU A 218 -5.24 15.29 -2.39
CA GLU A 218 -4.69 16.63 -2.10
C GLU A 218 -4.20 16.76 -0.66
N CYS A 219 -4.88 16.13 0.30
CA CYS A 219 -4.55 16.24 1.71
C CYS A 219 -3.44 15.29 2.18
N LEU A 220 -3.18 14.19 1.45
CA LEU A 220 -2.22 13.15 1.86
C LEU A 220 -0.88 13.34 1.15
N ASP A 221 0.14 13.59 1.96
CA ASP A 221 1.52 13.73 1.55
C ASP A 221 2.34 12.50 1.98
N LEU A 222 3.01 11.88 1.01
CA LEU A 222 3.91 10.74 1.20
C LEU A 222 5.39 11.11 1.01
N GLU A 223 5.73 12.39 0.89
CA GLU A 223 7.10 12.86 0.72
C GLU A 223 8.02 12.33 1.85
N GLY A 224 9.27 12.05 1.49
CA GLY A 224 10.29 11.52 2.41
C GLY A 224 10.30 10.00 2.55
N ASN A 225 9.32 9.27 1.98
CA ASN A 225 9.48 7.83 1.77
C ASN A 225 10.49 7.58 0.63
N PRO A 226 11.43 6.64 0.79
CA PRO A 226 12.37 6.29 -0.27
C PRO A 226 11.65 5.53 -1.40
N ALA A 227 12.14 5.73 -2.64
CA ALA A 227 11.67 5.04 -3.85
C ALA A 227 10.13 4.99 -3.94
N LEU A 228 9.48 6.15 -4.04
CA LEU A 228 8.03 6.31 -3.96
C LEU A 228 7.27 5.50 -5.03
N ASP A 229 7.86 5.38 -6.20
CA ASP A 229 7.34 4.70 -7.38
C ASP A 229 7.57 3.18 -7.36
N GLU A 230 8.45 2.70 -6.49
CA GLU A 230 8.85 1.29 -6.38
C GLU A 230 8.16 0.57 -5.21
N ASP A 231 8.07 -0.75 -5.33
CA ASP A 231 7.57 -1.62 -4.26
C ASP A 231 8.52 -1.57 -3.05
N TRP A 232 9.84 -1.62 -3.29
CA TRP A 232 10.89 -1.61 -2.27
C TRP A 232 12.07 -0.72 -2.69
N PRO A 233 12.67 0.04 -1.76
CA PRO A 233 14.00 0.60 -1.98
C PRO A 233 15.05 -0.51 -1.97
N THR A 234 16.23 -0.26 -2.54
CA THR A 234 17.33 -1.23 -2.61
C THR A 234 18.48 -0.88 -1.67
N TYR A 235 19.25 -1.89 -1.28
CA TYR A 235 20.48 -1.76 -0.51
C TYR A 235 21.59 -2.65 -1.08
N GLN A 236 22.84 -2.32 -0.75
CA GLN A 236 24.01 -3.08 -1.17
C GLN A 236 24.47 -4.04 -0.05
N LEU A 237 24.38 -5.35 -0.32
CA LEU A 237 24.91 -6.38 0.55
C LEU A 237 26.33 -6.75 0.12
N LYS A 238 27.31 -6.45 0.97
CA LYS A 238 28.70 -6.86 0.77
C LYS A 238 28.94 -8.25 1.37
N TYR A 239 29.64 -9.10 0.65
CA TYR A 239 29.92 -10.47 1.08
C TYR A 239 31.29 -10.95 0.59
N VAL A 240 31.75 -12.07 1.16
CA VAL A 240 32.94 -12.80 0.73
C VAL A 240 32.51 -14.10 0.06
N ASP A 241 32.99 -14.32 -1.16
CA ASP A 241 32.71 -15.52 -1.94
C ASP A 241 33.49 -16.75 -1.41
N GLU A 242 33.30 -17.91 -2.05
CA GLU A 242 33.98 -19.16 -1.65
C GLU A 242 35.50 -19.13 -1.81
N LYS A 243 36.00 -18.24 -2.66
CA LYS A 243 37.42 -18.08 -2.97
C LYS A 243 38.07 -17.00 -2.10
N GLY A 244 37.31 -16.38 -1.20
CA GLY A 244 37.78 -15.30 -0.32
C GLY A 244 37.78 -13.92 -0.97
N ASN A 245 37.17 -13.75 -2.15
CA ASN A 245 37.06 -12.46 -2.81
C ASN A 245 35.86 -11.68 -2.28
N GLU A 246 36.01 -10.37 -2.17
CA GLU A 246 34.91 -9.48 -1.84
C GLU A 246 33.96 -9.32 -3.06
N GLY A 247 32.67 -9.43 -2.79
CA GLY A 247 31.58 -9.19 -3.73
C GLY A 247 30.54 -8.25 -3.13
N SER A 248 29.69 -7.70 -3.99
CA SER A 248 28.52 -6.91 -3.59
C SER A 248 27.35 -7.30 -4.46
N MET A 249 26.15 -7.29 -3.89
CA MET A 249 24.91 -7.46 -4.64
C MET A 249 23.87 -6.45 -4.16
N GLU A 250 23.04 -6.02 -5.10
CA GLU A 250 21.92 -5.12 -4.83
C GLU A 250 20.67 -5.95 -4.54
N LEU A 251 19.98 -5.63 -3.44
CA LEU A 251 18.81 -6.35 -2.96
C LEU A 251 17.71 -5.37 -2.56
N PRO A 252 16.43 -5.73 -2.73
CA PRO A 252 15.33 -4.97 -2.16
C PRO A 252 15.32 -5.09 -0.63
N MET A 253 15.04 -3.99 0.07
CA MET A 253 14.78 -3.98 1.50
C MET A 253 13.31 -4.35 1.73
N THR A 254 13.02 -5.65 1.85
CA THR A 254 11.65 -6.12 2.13
C THR A 254 11.34 -6.04 3.63
N PHE A 255 10.07 -6.21 4.00
CA PHE A 255 9.68 -6.36 5.41
C PHE A 255 10.45 -7.49 6.13
N ALA A 256 10.75 -8.59 5.43
CA ALA A 256 11.48 -9.70 6.04
C ALA A 256 12.96 -9.39 6.27
N ASP A 257 13.59 -8.56 5.43
CA ASP A 257 14.96 -8.09 5.66
C ASP A 257 15.03 -7.29 6.97
N PHE A 258 14.08 -6.38 7.20
CA PHE A 258 13.93 -5.67 8.48
C PHE A 258 13.64 -6.62 9.64
N ALA A 259 12.65 -7.49 9.50
CA ALA A 259 12.24 -8.42 10.55
C ALA A 259 13.36 -9.40 10.95
N ALA A 260 14.23 -9.79 10.02
CA ALA A 260 15.40 -10.62 10.31
C ALA A 260 16.40 -9.97 11.28
N THR A 261 16.34 -8.65 11.44
CA THR A 261 17.20 -7.89 12.36
C THR A 261 16.61 -7.76 13.78
N GLU A 262 15.36 -8.19 14.00
CA GLU A 262 14.66 -8.03 15.28
C GLU A 262 14.39 -9.38 15.96
N GLY A 263 14.64 -9.44 17.27
CA GLY A 263 14.45 -10.65 18.08
C GLY A 263 13.00 -11.15 18.11
N ARG A 264 12.01 -10.25 18.02
CA ARG A 264 10.58 -10.60 18.04
C ARG A 264 10.08 -11.40 16.83
N PHE A 265 10.88 -11.48 15.75
CA PHE A 265 10.59 -12.31 14.58
C PHE A 265 11.54 -13.49 14.43
N ARG A 266 12.55 -13.63 15.31
CA ARG A 266 13.64 -14.61 15.15
C ARG A 266 13.17 -16.05 14.91
N LYS A 267 12.00 -16.45 15.43
CA LYS A 267 11.43 -17.80 15.25
C LYS A 267 10.84 -18.06 13.86
N GLN A 268 10.60 -17.01 13.09
CA GLN A 268 10.11 -17.06 11.70
C GLN A 268 11.22 -17.33 10.69
N PHE A 269 12.48 -17.37 11.14
CA PHE A 269 13.64 -17.49 10.28
C PHE A 269 14.44 -18.76 10.54
N ARG A 270 14.94 -19.39 9.48
CA ARG A 270 15.87 -20.53 9.56
C ARG A 270 17.02 -20.37 8.58
N VAL A 271 18.25 -20.39 9.09
CA VAL A 271 19.44 -20.37 8.24
C VAL A 271 19.62 -21.74 7.59
N VAL A 272 19.78 -21.76 6.27
CA VAL A 272 19.94 -23.00 5.50
C VAL A 272 21.42 -23.33 5.30
N PRO A 273 21.86 -24.54 5.69
CA PRO A 273 23.18 -25.05 5.32
C PRO A 273 23.37 -25.05 3.79
N ARG A 274 24.58 -24.72 3.32
CA ARG A 274 24.86 -24.58 1.87
C ARG A 274 24.58 -25.85 1.05
N ASP A 275 24.77 -27.01 1.66
CA ASP A 275 24.51 -28.33 1.06
C ASP A 275 23.01 -28.61 0.84
N ALA A 276 22.13 -27.89 1.52
CA ALA A 276 20.68 -28.02 1.37
C ALA A 276 20.09 -26.99 0.38
N TRP A 277 20.91 -26.18 -0.29
CA TRP A 277 20.41 -25.22 -1.28
C TRP A 277 19.92 -25.94 -2.53
N ASN A 278 18.74 -25.56 -3.00
CA ASN A 278 18.11 -26.10 -4.21
C ASN A 278 17.38 -24.99 -4.98
N ASP A 279 16.79 -25.37 -6.12
CA ASP A 279 16.08 -24.47 -7.04
C ASP A 279 14.68 -24.09 -6.56
N ASP A 280 14.12 -24.82 -5.58
CA ASP A 280 12.82 -24.51 -4.97
C ASP A 280 12.91 -23.34 -3.98
N MET A 281 14.13 -22.88 -3.64
CA MET A 281 14.36 -21.71 -2.81
C MET A 281 14.38 -20.43 -3.64
N VAL A 282 13.41 -19.56 -3.42
CA VAL A 282 13.20 -18.33 -4.19
C VAL A 282 13.39 -17.12 -3.30
N ARG A 283 13.97 -16.04 -3.85
CA ARG A 283 14.16 -14.80 -3.08
C ARG A 283 12.78 -14.21 -2.75
N LEU A 284 12.59 -13.70 -1.54
CA LEU A 284 11.26 -13.34 -1.06
C LEU A 284 10.53 -12.33 -1.96
N ASP A 285 11.20 -11.31 -2.48
CA ASP A 285 10.63 -10.35 -3.43
C ASP A 285 10.12 -11.00 -4.72
N GLU A 286 10.86 -11.97 -5.26
CA GLU A 286 10.45 -12.73 -6.45
C GLU A 286 9.25 -13.63 -6.11
N PHE A 287 9.27 -14.26 -4.93
CA PHE A 287 8.16 -15.07 -4.44
C PHE A 287 6.88 -14.24 -4.27
N LEU A 288 6.98 -13.02 -3.74
CA LEU A 288 5.84 -12.09 -3.59
C LEU A 288 5.30 -11.59 -4.92
N ALA A 289 6.14 -11.50 -5.96
CA ALA A 289 5.72 -11.12 -7.31
C ALA A 289 5.03 -12.25 -8.09
N MET A 290 5.12 -13.50 -7.60
CA MET A 290 4.44 -14.64 -8.20
C MET A 290 2.95 -14.65 -7.80
N GLU A 291 2.12 -15.19 -8.70
CA GLU A 291 0.73 -15.56 -8.40
C GLU A 291 0.70 -16.65 -7.32
N GLU A 292 -0.34 -16.65 -6.47
CA GLU A 292 -0.45 -17.57 -5.34
C GLU A 292 -0.37 -19.04 -5.75
N GLU A 293 -0.93 -19.40 -6.92
CA GLU A 293 -0.89 -20.76 -7.47
C GLU A 293 0.53 -21.24 -7.83
N ASP A 294 1.42 -20.32 -8.19
CA ASP A 294 2.79 -20.63 -8.62
C ASP A 294 3.76 -20.73 -7.43
N ARG A 295 3.31 -20.39 -6.22
CA ARG A 295 4.10 -20.43 -4.98
C ARG A 295 4.18 -21.82 -4.34
N ASP A 296 3.33 -22.76 -4.76
CA ASP A 296 3.26 -24.10 -4.16
C ASP A 296 4.59 -24.87 -4.29
N GLY A 297 5.06 -25.39 -3.16
CA GLY A 297 6.35 -26.10 -3.06
C GLY A 297 7.60 -25.22 -3.07
N LEU A 298 7.46 -23.89 -3.16
CA LEU A 298 8.59 -22.96 -3.10
C LEU A 298 8.86 -22.49 -1.66
N PHE A 299 10.12 -22.18 -1.38
CA PHE A 299 10.59 -21.78 -0.06
C PHE A 299 11.21 -20.38 -0.12
N PRO A 300 10.49 -19.33 0.34
CA PRO A 300 11.00 -17.97 0.28
C PRO A 300 12.19 -17.77 1.23
N TYR A 301 13.18 -16.99 0.79
CA TYR A 301 14.33 -16.62 1.62
C TYR A 301 14.76 -15.17 1.41
N VAL A 302 15.45 -14.63 2.41
CA VAL A 302 16.24 -13.40 2.30
C VAL A 302 17.74 -13.71 2.43
N TRP A 303 18.56 -12.90 1.79
CA TRP A 303 20.01 -13.02 1.91
C TRP A 303 20.50 -12.46 3.24
N GLY A 304 21.51 -13.10 3.80
CA GLY A 304 22.27 -12.54 4.91
C GLY A 304 23.74 -12.90 4.81
N VAL A 305 24.51 -12.43 5.77
CA VAL A 305 25.92 -12.81 5.93
C VAL A 305 26.16 -13.42 7.31
N ASN A 306 27.02 -14.43 7.36
CA ASN A 306 27.45 -15.02 8.63
C ASN A 306 28.58 -14.21 9.28
N ALA A 307 29.06 -14.65 10.45
CA ALA A 307 30.16 -13.99 11.16
C ALA A 307 31.51 -13.93 10.40
N LYS A 308 31.67 -14.71 9.32
CA LYS A 308 32.82 -14.68 8.41
C LYS A 308 32.55 -13.85 7.15
N ASN A 309 31.47 -13.08 7.13
CA ASN A 309 30.99 -12.29 6.01
C ASN A 309 30.61 -13.10 4.76
N GLN A 310 30.28 -14.39 4.91
CA GLN A 310 29.91 -15.26 3.78
C GLN A 310 28.39 -15.28 3.61
N LEU A 311 27.92 -15.35 2.36
CA LEU A 311 26.50 -15.44 2.03
C LEU A 311 25.84 -16.66 2.67
N ILE A 312 24.66 -16.42 3.25
CA ILE A 312 23.72 -17.41 3.78
C ILE A 312 22.31 -17.12 3.27
N ARG A 313 21.53 -18.19 3.02
CA ARG A 313 20.08 -18.10 2.79
C ARG A 313 19.36 -18.23 4.11
N ILE A 314 18.49 -17.27 4.42
CA ILE A 314 17.65 -17.26 5.61
C ILE A 314 16.21 -17.52 5.14
N LEU A 315 15.72 -18.73 5.33
CA LEU A 315 14.34 -19.08 4.98
C LEU A 315 13.36 -18.29 5.83
N CYS A 316 12.32 -17.81 5.18
CA CYS A 316 11.16 -17.16 5.79
C CYS A 316 10.05 -18.20 5.99
N SER A 317 9.35 -18.12 7.11
CA SER A 317 8.08 -18.84 7.29
C SER A 317 6.99 -18.29 6.37
N GLU A 318 5.91 -19.05 6.22
CA GLU A 318 4.71 -18.61 5.50
C GLU A 318 4.12 -17.35 6.15
N GLU A 319 4.10 -17.27 7.48
CA GLU A 319 3.60 -16.10 8.20
C GLU A 319 4.47 -14.85 7.95
N MET A 320 5.78 -15.03 7.79
CA MET A 320 6.68 -13.94 7.44
C MET A 320 6.45 -13.46 6.00
N ALA A 321 6.26 -14.38 5.05
CA ALA A 321 5.89 -14.02 3.68
C ALA A 321 4.56 -13.26 3.63
N ARG A 322 3.55 -13.75 4.37
CA ARG A 322 2.25 -13.07 4.52
C ARG A 322 2.37 -11.68 5.14
N SER A 323 3.25 -11.51 6.15
CA SER A 323 3.50 -10.21 6.77
C SER A 323 4.14 -9.23 5.77
N ALA A 324 5.08 -9.70 4.95
CA ALA A 324 5.71 -8.90 3.91
C ALA A 324 4.73 -8.52 2.78
N GLU A 325 3.89 -9.46 2.35
CA GLU A 325 2.83 -9.22 1.37
C GLU A 325 1.83 -8.17 1.88
N GLU A 326 1.43 -8.27 3.15
CA GLU A 326 0.49 -7.33 3.75
C GLU A 326 1.08 -5.91 3.88
N ARG A 327 2.34 -5.78 4.28
CA ARG A 327 3.03 -4.48 4.31
C ARG A 327 3.17 -3.86 2.92
N LEU A 328 3.46 -4.68 1.91
CA LEU A 328 3.48 -4.22 0.53
C LEU A 328 2.09 -3.78 0.05
N GLY A 329 1.05 -4.55 0.41
CA GLY A 329 -0.34 -4.19 0.15
C GLY A 329 -0.72 -2.85 0.79
N PHE A 330 -0.34 -2.63 2.04
CA PHE A 330 -0.54 -1.36 2.73
C PHE A 330 0.19 -0.20 2.04
N TRP A 331 1.43 -0.41 1.58
CA TRP A 331 2.16 0.60 0.80
C TRP A 331 1.42 0.97 -0.50
N LYS A 332 0.93 -0.03 -1.24
CA LYS A 332 0.13 0.18 -2.46
C LYS A 332 -1.18 0.91 -2.17
N GLN A 333 -1.85 0.61 -1.04
CA GLN A 333 -3.04 1.33 -0.60
C GLN A 333 -2.74 2.81 -0.32
N LEU A 334 -1.67 3.12 0.42
CA LEU A 334 -1.28 4.50 0.69
C LEU A 334 -1.01 5.28 -0.61
N ARG A 335 -0.24 4.69 -1.53
CA ARG A 335 0.01 5.27 -2.85
C ARG A 335 -1.28 5.48 -3.64
N GLY A 336 -2.21 4.52 -3.58
CA GLY A 336 -3.51 4.64 -4.23
C GLY A 336 -4.34 5.81 -3.68
N ILE A 337 -4.34 6.02 -2.36
CA ILE A 337 -5.06 7.12 -1.72
C ILE A 337 -4.41 8.48 -2.06
N ALA A 338 -3.08 8.52 -2.14
CA ALA A 338 -2.30 9.72 -2.49
C ALA A 338 -2.23 9.99 -4.02
N GLY A 339 -2.97 9.25 -4.85
CA GLY A 339 -2.93 9.43 -6.30
C GLY A 339 -1.63 8.97 -7.01
N GLU A 340 -0.69 8.38 -6.28
CA GLU A 340 0.66 8.02 -6.76
C GLU A 340 0.70 6.81 -7.71
N LEU A 341 -0.39 6.06 -7.86
CA LEU A 341 -0.45 4.91 -8.77
C LEU A 341 -0.80 5.30 -10.22
N ASN A 342 -1.48 6.44 -10.42
CA ASN A 342 -2.02 6.84 -11.71
C ASN A 342 -1.51 8.22 -12.16
N LYS A 343 -0.36 8.67 -11.65
CA LYS A 343 0.23 9.95 -12.06
C LYS A 343 0.54 9.92 -13.56
N VAL A 344 -0.35 10.51 -14.34
CA VAL A 344 -0.09 10.84 -15.73
C VAL A 344 0.87 12.01 -15.72
N ASP A 345 2.10 11.80 -16.18
CA ASP A 345 3.06 12.88 -16.39
C ASP A 345 2.52 13.79 -17.50
N LEU A 346 1.80 14.85 -17.09
CA LEU A 346 1.19 15.81 -17.99
C LEU A 346 2.24 16.49 -18.87
N ASP A 347 3.45 16.71 -18.37
CA ASP A 347 4.52 17.32 -19.15
C ASP A 347 5.06 16.35 -20.20
N ALA A 348 5.22 15.07 -19.88
CA ALA A 348 5.56 14.05 -20.86
C ALA A 348 4.46 13.90 -21.92
N VAL A 349 3.18 13.89 -21.52
CA VAL A 349 2.04 13.84 -22.45
C VAL A 349 1.99 15.09 -23.32
N VAL A 350 2.20 16.28 -22.76
CA VAL A 350 2.23 17.54 -23.50
C VAL A 350 3.43 17.58 -24.46
N ASN A 351 4.60 17.11 -24.04
CA ASN A 351 5.80 17.06 -24.88
C ASN A 351 5.65 16.04 -26.00
N GLN A 352 5.06 14.87 -25.72
CA GLN A 352 4.72 13.87 -26.72
C GLN A 352 3.70 14.43 -27.72
N ALA A 353 2.62 15.07 -27.25
CA ALA A 353 1.62 15.70 -28.10
C ALA A 353 2.22 16.82 -28.97
N LYS A 354 3.14 17.63 -28.42
CA LYS A 354 3.90 18.64 -29.19
C LYS A 354 4.79 18.00 -30.25
N ALA A 355 5.49 16.92 -29.92
CA ALA A 355 6.36 16.20 -30.85
C ALA A 355 5.54 15.56 -32.00
N GLU A 356 4.43 14.91 -31.67
CA GLU A 356 3.51 14.32 -32.66
C GLU A 356 2.88 15.40 -33.55
N MET A 357 2.47 16.54 -32.98
CA MET A 357 1.92 17.65 -33.75
C MET A 357 3.00 18.29 -34.66
N ALA A 358 4.24 18.43 -34.19
CA ALA A 358 5.35 18.91 -35.01
C ALA A 358 5.70 17.95 -36.15
N GLN A 359 5.66 16.64 -35.91
CA GLN A 359 5.85 15.62 -36.95
C GLN A 359 4.73 15.66 -37.98
N ARG A 360 3.46 15.78 -37.56
CA ARG A 360 2.30 15.91 -38.46
C ARG A 360 2.34 17.20 -39.28
N LEU A 361 2.73 18.32 -38.68
CA LEU A 361 2.90 19.59 -39.40
C LEU A 361 4.04 19.48 -40.41
N SER A 362 5.15 18.85 -40.03
CA SER A 362 6.30 18.64 -40.92
C SER A 362 5.94 17.72 -42.09
N SER A 363 5.22 16.62 -41.86
CA SER A 363 4.77 15.71 -42.92
C SER A 363 3.77 16.38 -43.86
N THR A 364 2.89 17.23 -43.32
CA THR A 364 1.92 18.00 -44.11
C THR A 364 2.60 19.10 -44.93
N LEU A 365 3.60 19.78 -44.37
CA LEU A 365 4.39 20.77 -45.11
C LEU A 365 5.26 20.12 -46.18
N LEU A 366 5.84 18.93 -45.89
CA LEU A 366 6.60 18.17 -46.88
C LEU A 366 5.68 17.71 -48.02
N SER A 367 4.48 17.22 -47.70
CA SER A 367 3.50 16.81 -48.72
C SER A 367 3.08 18.01 -49.57
N LEU A 368 2.76 19.16 -48.97
CA LEU A 368 2.47 20.42 -49.66
C LEU A 368 3.63 20.89 -50.56
N SER A 369 4.88 20.75 -50.12
CA SER A 369 6.05 21.13 -50.92
C SER A 369 6.30 20.20 -52.11
N SER A 370 5.87 18.94 -52.00
CA SER A 370 6.08 17.90 -53.00
C SER A 370 4.96 17.82 -54.05
N SER A 371 3.71 18.16 -53.68
CA SER A 371 2.55 18.03 -54.56
C SER A 371 2.01 19.37 -55.09
N GLY A 372 2.34 20.50 -54.45
CA GLY A 372 1.87 21.82 -54.87
C GLY A 372 0.35 22.03 -54.77
N ASP A 373 -0.38 21.11 -54.12
CA ASP A 373 -1.83 21.09 -54.10
C ASP A 373 -2.35 21.32 -52.66
N VAL A 374 -3.02 22.46 -52.45
CA VAL A 374 -3.46 22.97 -51.13
C VAL A 374 -4.71 22.22 -50.63
N SER A 375 -5.27 21.32 -51.44
CA SER A 375 -6.49 20.58 -51.15
C SER A 375 -6.36 19.53 -50.03
N ALA A 376 -5.14 19.10 -49.69
CA ALA A 376 -4.88 18.09 -48.64
C ALA A 376 -5.05 18.59 -47.19
N LEU A 377 -5.29 19.90 -46.97
CA LEU A 377 -5.55 20.45 -45.63
C LEU A 377 -6.94 20.11 -45.08
N ALA A 378 -7.89 19.70 -45.92
CA ALA A 378 -9.27 19.47 -45.49
C ALA A 378 -9.49 18.11 -44.79
N ASP A 379 -8.73 17.08 -45.16
CA ASP A 379 -8.95 15.70 -44.68
C ASP A 379 -8.24 15.37 -43.36
N THR A 380 -7.30 16.21 -42.90
CA THR A 380 -6.53 15.97 -41.67
C THR A 380 -7.16 16.57 -40.41
N VAL A 381 -8.21 17.38 -40.54
CA VAL A 381 -8.90 18.02 -39.40
C VAL A 381 -10.09 17.18 -38.89
N THR A 382 -10.53 16.15 -39.61
CA THR A 382 -11.77 15.41 -39.31
C THR A 382 -11.61 13.95 -38.90
N ALA A 383 -10.39 13.38 -38.86
CA ALA A 383 -10.20 11.98 -38.47
C ALA A 383 -10.00 11.81 -36.96
N GLY A 384 -11.05 12.08 -36.19
CA GLY A 384 -11.19 11.71 -34.80
C GLY A 384 -12.42 10.81 -34.61
N ALA A 385 -12.41 9.59 -35.13
CA ALA A 385 -13.36 8.53 -34.75
C ALA A 385 -12.94 7.15 -35.28
N ALA A 386 -12.61 6.24 -34.34
CA ALA A 386 -12.66 4.77 -34.36
C ALA A 386 -11.95 3.97 -35.49
N PRO A 387 -11.17 2.92 -35.16
CA PRO A 387 -10.92 1.82 -36.08
C PRO A 387 -12.01 0.77 -35.95
N ALA A 388 -12.74 0.57 -37.05
CA ALA A 388 -13.54 -0.63 -37.30
C ALA A 388 -12.62 -1.81 -37.63
N ALA A 389 -12.91 -2.97 -37.03
CA ALA A 389 -12.28 -4.24 -37.34
C ALA A 389 -12.64 -4.70 -38.77
N ALA A 390 -11.63 -5.15 -39.52
CA ALA A 390 -11.81 -5.87 -40.77
C ALA A 390 -11.08 -7.21 -40.71
N SER A 391 -11.83 -8.22 -41.15
CA SER A 391 -11.59 -9.65 -41.17
C SER A 391 -10.54 -10.10 -42.19
N GLY A 392 -9.89 -11.22 -41.89
CA GLY A 392 -9.08 -11.97 -42.85
C GLY A 392 -9.12 -13.46 -42.50
N GLY A 393 -9.86 -14.24 -43.30
CA GLY A 393 -9.88 -15.70 -43.25
C GLY A 393 -8.76 -16.34 -44.06
N GLY A 394 -8.44 -17.59 -43.75
CA GLY A 394 -7.51 -18.42 -44.53
C GLY A 394 -7.23 -19.79 -43.91
N ASN A 395 -7.86 -20.83 -44.46
CA ASN A 395 -7.76 -22.25 -44.13
C ASN A 395 -6.35 -22.84 -44.19
N GLY A 396 -6.11 -23.89 -43.38
CA GLY A 396 -5.05 -24.86 -43.59
C GLY A 396 -5.31 -26.15 -42.80
N ALA A 397 -5.89 -27.15 -43.47
CA ALA A 397 -6.13 -28.48 -42.92
C ALA A 397 -4.84 -29.32 -42.89
N GLY A 398 -4.68 -30.13 -41.83
CA GLY A 398 -3.66 -31.17 -41.74
C GLY A 398 -3.79 -31.99 -40.46
N ALA A 399 -4.31 -33.21 -40.58
CA ALA A 399 -4.22 -34.32 -39.62
C ALA A 399 -3.58 -35.52 -40.37
N PRO A 400 -3.15 -36.65 -39.76
CA PRO A 400 -3.47 -37.21 -38.42
C PRO A 400 -2.19 -37.75 -37.68
N ALA A 401 -2.16 -38.41 -36.51
CA ALA A 401 -3.08 -38.84 -35.45
C ALA A 401 -2.23 -39.19 -34.20
N GLY A 402 -2.84 -39.03 -33.04
CA GLY A 402 -2.36 -39.49 -31.73
C GLY A 402 -3.28 -38.92 -30.65
N ASP A 403 -4.47 -39.51 -30.51
CA ASP A 403 -5.51 -39.25 -29.49
C ASP A 403 -5.74 -37.78 -29.06
N TYR A 404 -6.03 -36.92 -30.05
CA TYR A 404 -6.57 -35.60 -29.80
C TYR A 404 -8.09 -35.66 -29.61
N GLU A 405 -8.54 -35.42 -28.39
CA GLU A 405 -9.95 -35.22 -28.03
C GLU A 405 -10.18 -33.70 -27.89
N PRO A 406 -11.00 -33.08 -28.77
CA PRO A 406 -11.22 -31.65 -28.71
C PRO A 406 -12.03 -31.26 -27.47
N VAL A 407 -11.80 -30.05 -26.97
CA VAL A 407 -12.67 -29.44 -25.95
C VAL A 407 -14.13 -29.42 -26.43
N TRP A 408 -15.05 -29.73 -25.53
CA TRP A 408 -16.49 -29.67 -25.78
C TRP A 408 -17.23 -29.15 -24.55
N VAL A 409 -18.49 -28.73 -24.75
CA VAL A 409 -19.34 -28.15 -23.69
C VAL A 409 -20.70 -28.84 -23.70
N GLU A 410 -21.21 -29.18 -22.52
CA GLU A 410 -22.63 -29.49 -22.29
C GLU A 410 -23.45 -28.20 -22.34
N THR A 411 -23.61 -27.63 -23.54
CA THR A 411 -24.27 -26.33 -23.78
C THR A 411 -25.60 -26.14 -23.03
N PRO A 412 -26.49 -27.15 -22.87
CA PRO A 412 -27.73 -27.01 -22.10
C PRO A 412 -27.54 -26.69 -20.61
N GLU A 413 -26.39 -27.04 -20.02
CA GLU A 413 -26.08 -26.83 -18.60
C GLU A 413 -25.40 -25.46 -18.35
N CYS A 414 -25.12 -24.70 -19.41
CA CYS A 414 -24.43 -23.41 -19.31
C CYS A 414 -25.28 -22.35 -18.57
N THR A 415 -24.65 -21.68 -17.60
CA THR A 415 -25.25 -20.60 -16.79
C THR A 415 -24.98 -19.19 -17.31
N ALA A 416 -24.27 -19.05 -18.44
CA ALA A 416 -23.92 -17.78 -19.09
C ALA A 416 -23.22 -16.76 -18.16
N CYS A 417 -22.20 -17.20 -17.41
CA CYS A 417 -21.43 -16.37 -16.47
C CYS A 417 -20.25 -15.60 -17.10
N ASP A 418 -20.09 -15.64 -18.42
CA ASP A 418 -19.05 -14.96 -19.22
C ASP A 418 -17.58 -15.37 -18.99
N GLU A 419 -17.29 -16.10 -17.91
CA GLU A 419 -15.90 -16.42 -17.50
C GLU A 419 -15.09 -17.18 -18.58
N CYS A 420 -15.70 -18.16 -19.24
CA CYS A 420 -15.01 -18.96 -20.27
C CYS A 420 -14.77 -18.17 -21.56
N THR A 421 -15.69 -17.29 -21.95
CA THR A 421 -15.53 -16.40 -23.11
C THR A 421 -14.52 -15.29 -22.85
N ASP A 422 -14.37 -14.84 -21.61
CA ASP A 422 -13.34 -13.85 -21.23
C ASP A 422 -11.94 -14.48 -21.17
N LEU A 423 -11.83 -15.71 -20.65
CA LEU A 423 -10.56 -16.43 -20.53
C LEU A 423 -10.05 -16.94 -21.88
N ALA A 424 -10.94 -17.44 -22.74
CA ALA A 424 -10.58 -18.00 -24.03
C ALA A 424 -11.55 -17.55 -25.15
N PRO A 425 -11.54 -16.26 -25.53
CA PRO A 425 -12.48 -15.68 -26.51
C PRO A 425 -12.32 -16.23 -27.93
N LYS A 426 -11.18 -16.88 -28.21
CA LYS A 426 -10.92 -17.55 -29.49
C LYS A 426 -11.39 -18.99 -29.51
N ILE A 427 -11.79 -19.55 -28.37
CA ILE A 427 -12.21 -20.94 -28.21
C ILE A 427 -13.71 -21.03 -27.98
N PHE A 428 -14.24 -20.19 -27.07
CA PHE A 428 -15.64 -20.18 -26.69
C PHE A 428 -16.36 -18.94 -27.23
N ALA A 429 -17.61 -19.12 -27.63
CA ALA A 429 -18.51 -18.03 -28.00
C ALA A 429 -19.94 -18.35 -27.59
N TYR A 430 -20.78 -17.33 -27.52
CA TYR A 430 -22.21 -17.49 -27.30
C TYR A 430 -22.95 -17.77 -28.60
N ASN A 431 -23.83 -18.76 -28.56
CA ASN A 431 -24.80 -19.01 -29.61
C ASN A 431 -26.00 -18.03 -29.51
N ALA A 432 -26.98 -18.17 -30.40
CA ALA A 432 -28.17 -17.31 -30.44
C ALA A 432 -29.02 -17.35 -29.16
N ASP A 433 -28.97 -18.45 -28.40
CA ASP A 433 -29.70 -18.66 -27.15
C ASP A 433 -28.90 -18.20 -25.92
N LYS A 434 -27.74 -17.54 -26.12
CA LYS A 434 -26.78 -17.15 -25.07
C LYS A 434 -26.24 -18.31 -24.24
N LEU A 435 -26.08 -19.48 -24.87
CA LEU A 435 -25.38 -20.61 -24.30
C LEU A 435 -24.00 -20.74 -24.95
N VAL A 436 -23.00 -21.16 -24.17
CA VAL A 436 -21.63 -21.25 -24.67
C VAL A 436 -21.45 -22.46 -25.59
N GLU A 437 -20.79 -22.24 -26.71
CA GLU A 437 -20.36 -23.25 -27.68
C GLU A 437 -18.87 -23.10 -28.02
N VAL A 438 -18.25 -24.20 -28.45
CA VAL A 438 -16.86 -24.20 -28.90
C VAL A 438 -16.81 -23.72 -30.35
N MET A 439 -16.30 -22.51 -30.56
CA MET A 439 -16.10 -21.92 -31.88
C MET A 439 -14.85 -22.49 -32.57
N ASN A 440 -13.75 -22.63 -31.81
CA ASN A 440 -12.49 -23.15 -32.34
C ASN A 440 -11.70 -23.87 -31.24
N PRO A 441 -11.71 -25.22 -31.19
CA PRO A 441 -11.04 -25.98 -30.14
C PRO A 441 -9.50 -25.84 -30.16
N GLN A 442 -8.92 -25.28 -31.23
CA GLN A 442 -7.49 -25.01 -31.39
C GLN A 442 -7.17 -23.51 -31.34
N GLY A 443 -8.13 -22.66 -30.93
CA GLY A 443 -8.03 -21.20 -30.99
C GLY A 443 -7.13 -20.56 -29.94
N GLY A 444 -6.67 -21.32 -28.94
CA GLY A 444 -5.86 -20.84 -27.81
C GLY A 444 -5.03 -21.93 -27.15
N SER A 445 -4.46 -21.62 -25.98
CA SER A 445 -3.60 -22.55 -25.24
C SER A 445 -4.42 -23.60 -24.49
N TYR A 446 -3.85 -24.78 -24.24
CA TYR A 446 -4.52 -25.80 -23.43
C TYR A 446 -4.69 -25.32 -21.98
N LYS A 447 -3.77 -24.48 -21.49
CA LYS A 447 -3.90 -23.80 -20.20
C LYS A 447 -5.21 -22.99 -20.09
N ASP A 448 -5.59 -22.25 -21.13
CA ASP A 448 -6.81 -21.44 -21.10
C ASP A 448 -8.07 -22.31 -21.09
N ILE A 449 -8.05 -23.44 -21.78
CA ILE A 449 -9.14 -24.43 -21.77
C ILE A 449 -9.30 -25.04 -20.37
N VAL A 450 -8.20 -25.47 -19.74
CA VAL A 450 -8.23 -26.06 -18.39
C VAL A 450 -8.70 -25.03 -17.36
N LYS A 451 -8.27 -23.76 -17.47
CA LYS A 451 -8.74 -22.68 -16.61
C LYS A 451 -10.23 -22.39 -16.81
N ALA A 452 -10.72 -22.41 -18.04
CA ALA A 452 -12.14 -22.23 -18.32
C ALA A 452 -12.98 -23.34 -17.68
N ALA A 453 -12.53 -24.60 -17.72
CA ALA A 453 -13.19 -25.70 -17.03
C ALA A 453 -13.15 -25.59 -15.51
N GLU A 454 -12.01 -25.16 -14.93
CA GLU A 454 -11.87 -24.99 -13.48
C GLU A 454 -12.75 -23.89 -12.91
N LYS A 455 -12.96 -22.82 -13.67
CA LYS A 455 -13.78 -21.69 -13.25
C LYS A 455 -15.25 -21.86 -13.61
N CYS A 456 -15.59 -22.74 -14.56
CA CYS A 456 -16.96 -22.99 -14.96
C CYS A 456 -17.86 -23.36 -13.77
N THR A 457 -18.69 -22.41 -13.35
CA THR A 457 -19.65 -22.58 -12.25
C THR A 457 -20.64 -23.71 -12.48
N ALA A 458 -20.99 -23.96 -13.74
CA ALA A 458 -21.85 -25.07 -14.16
C ALA A 458 -21.13 -26.42 -14.26
N GLY A 459 -19.80 -26.42 -14.32
CA GLY A 459 -19.01 -27.63 -14.57
C GLY A 459 -19.22 -28.27 -15.94
N CYS A 460 -19.76 -27.52 -16.91
CA CYS A 460 -20.20 -28.05 -18.21
C CYS A 460 -19.13 -28.03 -19.31
N ILE A 461 -17.86 -27.73 -18.99
CA ILE A 461 -16.76 -27.62 -19.95
C ILE A 461 -15.80 -28.79 -19.76
N HIS A 462 -15.55 -29.53 -20.84
CA HIS A 462 -14.69 -30.71 -20.87
C HIS A 462 -13.44 -30.42 -21.70
N PRO A 463 -12.24 -30.29 -21.08
CA PRO A 463 -11.03 -29.85 -21.76
C PRO A 463 -10.51 -30.76 -22.89
N GLY A 464 -10.85 -32.05 -22.89
CA GLY A 464 -10.27 -33.02 -23.81
C GLY A 464 -8.75 -33.16 -23.63
N THR A 465 -8.02 -33.49 -24.69
CA THR A 465 -6.56 -33.61 -24.66
C THR A 465 -5.88 -32.42 -25.35
N PRO A 466 -4.62 -32.07 -25.02
CA PRO A 466 -3.96 -30.91 -25.61
C PRO A 466 -3.63 -31.12 -27.09
N TRP A 467 -4.00 -30.13 -27.90
CA TRP A 467 -3.65 -30.12 -29.33
C TRP A 467 -2.17 -29.82 -29.59
N ASN A 468 -1.48 -29.17 -28.64
CA ASN A 468 -0.05 -28.85 -28.70
C ASN A 468 0.71 -29.39 -27.49
N MET A 469 1.38 -30.53 -27.65
CA MET A 469 2.16 -31.19 -26.60
C MET A 469 3.44 -30.43 -26.18
N ASN A 470 3.82 -29.36 -26.89
CA ASN A 470 5.03 -28.58 -26.57
C ASN A 470 4.74 -27.38 -25.63
N GLU A 471 3.53 -27.27 -25.08
CA GLU A 471 3.18 -26.20 -24.14
C GLU A 471 3.91 -26.36 -22.80
N LYS A 472 4.39 -25.24 -22.23
CA LYS A 472 5.14 -25.26 -20.97
C LYS A 472 4.24 -25.78 -19.83
N GLY A 473 4.65 -26.87 -19.18
CA GLY A 473 3.92 -27.46 -18.05
C GLY A 473 2.75 -28.36 -18.45
N ILE A 474 2.72 -28.88 -19.68
CA ILE A 474 1.61 -29.69 -20.21
C ILE A 474 1.25 -30.90 -19.33
N ASP A 475 2.23 -31.60 -18.75
CA ASP A 475 1.98 -32.76 -17.89
C ASP A 475 1.16 -32.40 -16.64
N LYS A 476 1.40 -31.21 -16.06
CA LYS A 476 0.62 -30.70 -14.93
C LYS A 476 -0.79 -30.31 -15.37
N LEU A 477 -0.95 -29.75 -16.56
CA LEU A 477 -2.24 -29.35 -17.11
C LEU A 477 -3.13 -30.55 -17.45
N ILE A 478 -2.56 -31.61 -18.03
CA ILE A 478 -3.28 -32.87 -18.30
C ILE A 478 -3.83 -33.45 -16.99
N LYS A 479 -2.99 -33.52 -15.95
CA LYS A 479 -3.41 -34.02 -14.62
C LYS A 479 -4.51 -33.16 -13.98
N ARG A 480 -4.50 -31.84 -14.20
CA ARG A 480 -5.58 -30.94 -13.75
C ARG A 480 -6.87 -31.14 -14.53
N ALA A 481 -6.78 -31.47 -15.82
CA ALA A 481 -7.92 -31.68 -16.69
C ALA A 481 -8.66 -33.01 -16.42
N GLU A 482 -7.99 -34.03 -15.87
CA GLU A 482 -8.58 -35.36 -15.60
C GLU A 482 -9.89 -35.33 -14.79
N LYS A 483 -10.08 -34.34 -13.91
CA LYS A 483 -11.29 -34.18 -13.09
C LYS A 483 -12.50 -33.61 -13.86
N TYR A 484 -12.30 -33.16 -15.10
CA TYR A 484 -13.31 -32.56 -15.98
C TYR A 484 -13.44 -33.29 -17.33
N GLN A 485 -12.88 -34.49 -17.46
CA GLN A 485 -13.07 -35.30 -18.67
C GLN A 485 -14.47 -35.88 -18.70
#